data_AF-A0A447PY54-F1
#
_entry.id   AF-A0A447PY54-F1
#
_cell.length_a   1.000
_cell.length_b   1.000
_cell.length_c   1.000
_cell.angle_alpha   90.00
_cell.angle_beta   90.00
_cell.angle_gamma   90.00
#
_symmetry.space_group_name_H-M   'P 1'
#
loop_
_entity.id
_entity.type
_entity.pdbx_description
1 polymer ?
#
loop_
_entity_poly.entity_id
_entity_poly.type
_entity_poly.pdbx_seq_one_letter_code
_entity_poly.pdbx_strand_id
1 'polypeptide(L)' 'MIHDGMKASAAAMRVGYESASQFSREFKRYFGVTPGEDAARMRTMQGS' A
#
# COMPACT_ATOMS: atom_id res chain seq x y z
N MET A 1 18.79 1.24 -0.25
CA MET A 1 18.11 1.45 -1.54
C MET A 1 16.69 0.90 -1.45
N ILE A 2 15.71 1.75 -1.81
CA ILE A 2 14.28 1.51 -2.07
C ILE A 2 13.38 1.17 -0.86
N HIS A 3 12.81 2.26 -0.32
CA HIS A 3 11.84 2.36 0.78
C HIS A 3 10.36 2.41 0.32
N ASP A 4 10.04 2.08 -0.93
CA ASP A 4 8.70 2.37 -1.50
C ASP A 4 7.89 1.10 -1.88
N GLY A 5 8.55 0.06 -2.43
CA GLY A 5 7.87 -1.16 -2.88
C GLY A 5 7.66 -2.25 -1.81
N MET A 6 8.30 -2.13 -0.64
CA MET A 6 8.37 -3.23 0.33
C MET A 6 7.10 -3.36 1.20
N LYS A 7 6.27 -2.31 1.31
CA LYS A 7 5.07 -2.34 2.18
C LYS A 7 3.79 -2.78 1.46
N ALA A 8 3.53 -2.27 0.25
CA ALA A 8 2.31 -2.61 -0.48
C ALA A 8 2.32 -4.07 -0.98
N SER A 9 3.47 -4.55 -1.47
CA SER A 9 3.64 -5.93 -1.95
C SER A 9 3.51 -6.95 -0.82
N ALA A 10 4.13 -6.66 0.33
CA ALA A 10 4.04 -7.52 1.51
C ALA A 10 2.63 -7.49 2.14
N ALA A 11 1.94 -6.34 2.09
CA ALA A 11 0.55 -6.26 2.48
C ALA A 11 -0.33 -7.10 1.53
N ALA A 12 -0.19 -6.93 0.22
CA ALA A 12 -0.93 -7.68 -0.80
C ALA A 12 -0.82 -9.20 -0.60
N MET A 13 0.40 -9.72 -0.39
CA MET A 13 0.59 -11.15 -0.12
C MET A 13 -0.06 -11.60 1.20
N ARG A 14 -0.03 -10.77 2.26
CA ARG A 14 -0.67 -11.10 3.55
C ARG A 14 -2.20 -11.16 3.47
N VAL A 15 -2.82 -10.33 2.63
CA VAL A 15 -4.28 -10.37 2.41
C VAL A 15 -4.72 -11.36 1.32
N GLY A 16 -3.78 -12.11 0.73
CA GLY A 16 -4.08 -13.17 -0.23
C GLY A 16 -4.27 -12.69 -1.67
N TYR A 17 -3.77 -11.50 -2.02
CA TYR A 17 -3.76 -11.03 -3.40
C TYR A 17 -2.62 -11.70 -4.18
N GLU A 18 -2.93 -12.12 -5.40
CA GLU A 18 -2.00 -12.82 -6.30
C GLU A 18 -0.92 -11.87 -6.85
N SER A 19 -1.21 -10.56 -6.87
CA SER A 19 -0.28 -9.52 -7.32
C SER A 19 -0.50 -8.18 -6.61
N ALA A 20 0.61 -7.45 -6.37
CA ALA A 20 0.59 -6.09 -5.84
C ALA A 20 -0.21 -5.11 -6.73
N SER A 21 -0.27 -5.36 -8.04
CA SER A 21 -1.06 -4.56 -8.98
C SER A 21 -2.56 -4.79 -8.80
N GLN A 22 -2.99 -6.04 -8.53
CA GLN A 22 -4.39 -6.36 -8.22
C GLN A 22 -4.82 -5.66 -6.92
N PHE A 23 -4.00 -5.77 -5.88
CA PHE A 23 -4.22 -5.10 -4.60
C PHE A 23 -4.33 -3.58 -4.77
N SER A 24 -3.41 -2.95 -5.51
CA SER A 24 -3.41 -1.50 -5.69
C SER A 24 -4.65 -0.98 -6.43
N ARG A 25 -5.16 -1.74 -7.41
CA ARG A 25 -6.38 -1.38 -8.15
C ARG A 25 -7.63 -1.47 -7.27
N GLU A 26 -7.78 -2.57 -6.54
CA GLU A 26 -8.92 -2.74 -5.63
C GLU A 26 -8.85 -1.78 -4.44
N PHE A 27 -7.66 -1.57 -3.85
CA PHE A 27 -7.45 -0.60 -2.77
C PHE A 27 -7.85 0.81 -3.21
N LYS A 28 -7.43 1.24 -4.41
CA LYS A 28 -7.88 2.53 -4.97
C LYS A 28 -9.38 2.56 -5.23
N ARG A 29 -9.99 1.46 -5.65
CA ARG A 29 -11.44 1.37 -5.87
C ARG A 29 -12.24 1.53 -4.58
N TYR A 30 -11.79 0.90 -3.49
CA TYR A 30 -12.49 0.92 -2.20
C TYR A 30 -12.18 2.17 -1.36
N PHE A 31 -10.93 2.66 -1.38
CA PHE A 31 -10.46 3.73 -0.49
C PHE A 31 -10.17 5.05 -1.20
N GLY A 32 -10.26 5.09 -2.54
CA GLY A 32 -10.07 6.30 -3.34
C GLY A 32 -8.61 6.76 -3.49
N VAL A 33 -7.66 6.13 -2.79
CA VAL A 33 -6.23 6.46 -2.81
C VAL A 33 -5.40 5.20 -3.05
N THR A 34 -4.16 5.35 -3.50
CA THR A 34 -3.26 4.20 -3.64
C THR A 34 -2.69 3.76 -2.29
N PRO A 35 -2.30 2.48 -2.13
CA PRO A 35 -1.64 2.00 -0.91
C PRO A 35 -0.37 2.77 -0.56
N GLY A 36 0.36 3.26 -1.57
CA GLY A 36 1.57 4.06 -1.38
C GLY A 36 1.28 5.43 -0.79
N GLU A 37 0.24 6.11 -1.28
CA GLU A 37 -0.22 7.40 -0.72
C GLU A 37 -0.69 7.26 0.72
N ASP A 38 -1.43 6.19 1.02
CA ASP A 38 -1.90 5.90 2.38
C ASP A 38 -0.72 5.58 3.32
N ALA A 39 0.23 4.76 2.88
CA ALA A 39 1.45 4.47 3.64
C ALA A 39 2.32 5.71 3.87
N ALA A 40 2.36 6.64 2.91
CA ALA A 40 3.04 7.93 3.07
C ALA A 40 2.33 8.82 4.11
N ARG A 41 0.99 8.87 4.10
CA ARG A 41 0.20 9.56 5.13
C ARG A 41 0.43 8.97 6.52
N MET A 42 0.44 7.64 6.64
CA MET A 42 0.74 6.97 7.91
C MET A 42 2.16 7.30 8.40
N ARG A 43 3.15 7.33 7.50
CA ARG A 43 4.53 7.75 7.84
C ARG A 43 4.57 9.18 8.38
N THR A 44 3.80 10.10 7.80
CA THR A 44 3.71 11.49 8.30
C THR A 44 2.97 11.60 9.64
N MET A 45 1.98 10.74 9.90
CA MET A 45 1.22 10.72 11.16
C MET A 45 1.96 10.04 12.30
N GLN A 46 2.84 9.06 12.01
CA GLN A 46 3.66 8.36 13.01
C GLN A 46 4.96 9.11 13.40
N GLY A 47 5.16 10.33 12.87
CA GLY A 47 6.35 11.15 13.10
C GLY A 47 6.15 12.34 14.03
N SER A 48 5.19 12.27 14.97
CA SER A 48 5.00 13.27 16.04
C SER A 48 5.43 12.73 17.39
#